data_AF-A0A7K2KUN6-F1
#
_entry.id   AF-A0A7K2KUN6-F1
#
_cell.length_a   1.000
_cell.length_b   1.000
_cell.length_c   1.000
_cell.angle_alpha   90.00
_cell.angle_beta   90.00
_cell.angle_gamma   90.00
#
_symmetry.space_group_name_H-M   'P 1'
#
loop_
_entity.id
_entity.type
_entity.pdbx_description
1 polymer ?
#
loop_
_entity_poly.entity_id
_entity_poly.type
_entity_poly.pdbx_seq_one_letter_code
_entity_poly.pdbx_strand_id
1 'polypeptide(L)'
;PDVAAAVDEVKRLLGEGALTRAVDMLGGILPAAAAEHGERSPVVRILRKQYASTLMDDGQYRRALPELRRLAADRDAEAGPADAQGLQFRYDAGLCLEQLGETAAALAEFRAVLPYYEGDQARAFDIRQRIALLLVATGEHTAGQEQLQRLLFDTERAFGPYHPLPADLRRVLEHQRRLGPRS
;
A
#
# COMPACT_ATOMS: atom_id res chain seq x y z
N PRO A 1 19.57 -7.77 -23.49
CA PRO A 1 18.15 -7.92 -23.92
C PRO A 1 17.63 -6.56 -24.37
N ASP A 2 16.89 -6.50 -25.48
CA ASP A 2 16.25 -5.24 -25.89
C ASP A 2 15.14 -4.89 -24.88
N VAL A 3 15.33 -3.77 -24.18
CA VAL A 3 14.37 -3.28 -23.18
C VAL A 3 13.00 -3.02 -23.82
N ALA A 4 12.96 -2.55 -25.07
CA ALA A 4 11.70 -2.29 -25.76
C ALA A 4 10.90 -3.57 -26.02
N ALA A 5 11.55 -4.59 -26.58
CA ALA A 5 10.92 -5.90 -26.81
C ALA A 5 10.43 -6.54 -25.51
N ALA A 6 11.19 -6.43 -24.42
CA ALA A 6 10.78 -6.96 -23.12
C ALA A 6 9.57 -6.20 -22.54
N VAL A 7 9.50 -4.89 -22.72
CA VAL A 7 8.34 -4.09 -22.28
C VAL A 7 7.06 -4.50 -23.02
N ASP A 8 7.13 -4.75 -24.32
CA ASP A 8 5.96 -5.17 -25.09
C ASP A 8 5.48 -6.57 -24.70
N GLU A 9 6.42 -7.48 -24.43
CA GLU A 9 6.09 -8.82 -23.93
C GLU A 9 5.50 -8.78 -22.52
N VAL A 10 6.00 -7.91 -21.63
CA VAL A 10 5.38 -7.67 -20.31
C VAL A 10 3.94 -7.19 -20.47
N LYS A 11 3.67 -6.22 -21.37
CA LYS A 11 2.29 -5.75 -21.60
C LYS A 11 1.37 -6.89 -22.05
N ARG A 12 1.85 -7.77 -22.94
CA ARG A 12 1.10 -8.94 -23.40
C ARG A 12 0.78 -9.88 -22.23
N LEU A 13 1.78 -10.21 -21.41
CA LEU A 13 1.61 -11.08 -20.23
C LEU A 13 0.62 -10.48 -19.22
N LEU A 14 0.67 -9.17 -18.98
CA LEU A 14 -0.27 -8.49 -18.10
C LEU A 14 -1.70 -8.52 -18.65
N GLY A 15 -1.87 -8.33 -19.96
CA GLY A 15 -3.17 -8.45 -20.63
C GLY A 15 -3.78 -9.86 -20.54
N GLU A 16 -2.94 -10.88 -20.43
CA GLU A 16 -3.34 -12.28 -20.25
C GLU A 16 -3.52 -12.67 -18.77
N GLY A 17 -3.24 -11.76 -17.83
CA GLY A 17 -3.26 -12.05 -16.38
C GLY A 17 -2.13 -12.96 -15.92
N ALA A 18 -1.07 -13.15 -16.74
CA ALA A 18 0.09 -13.98 -16.41
C ALA A 18 1.09 -13.24 -15.52
N LEU A 19 0.63 -12.79 -14.35
CA LEU A 19 1.35 -11.89 -13.44
C LEU A 19 2.73 -12.44 -13.04
N THR A 20 2.81 -13.70 -12.58
CA THR A 20 4.09 -14.31 -12.19
C THR A 20 5.13 -14.29 -13.31
N ARG A 21 4.72 -14.56 -14.56
CA ARG A 21 5.64 -14.51 -15.72
C ARG A 21 6.08 -13.07 -16.02
N ALA A 22 5.16 -12.11 -15.90
CA ALA A 22 5.50 -10.70 -16.05
C ALA A 22 6.49 -10.24 -14.97
N VAL A 23 6.31 -10.67 -13.71
CA VAL A 23 7.25 -10.43 -12.61
C VAL A 23 8.63 -10.98 -12.93
N ASP A 24 8.73 -12.22 -13.39
CA ASP A 24 10.01 -12.86 -13.69
C ASP A 24 10.74 -12.14 -14.83
N MET A 25 10.02 -11.75 -15.87
CA MET A 25 10.58 -10.97 -16.97
C MET A 25 11.07 -9.59 -16.50
N LEU A 26 10.25 -8.85 -15.77
CA LEU A 26 10.60 -7.54 -15.21
C LEU A 26 11.81 -7.63 -14.29
N GLY A 27 11.84 -8.63 -13.40
CA GLY A 27 12.96 -8.88 -12.48
C GLY A 27 14.25 -9.26 -13.20
N GLY A 28 14.15 -9.93 -14.36
CA GLY A 28 15.31 -10.27 -15.19
C GLY A 28 15.88 -9.09 -15.97
N ILE A 29 15.04 -8.18 -16.49
CA ILE A 29 15.50 -7.05 -17.31
C ILE A 29 15.94 -5.83 -16.50
N LEU A 30 15.34 -5.61 -15.33
CA LEU A 30 15.58 -4.41 -14.54
C LEU A 30 17.07 -4.21 -14.16
N PRO A 31 17.82 -5.24 -13.70
CA PRO A 31 19.24 -5.08 -13.41
C PRO A 31 20.09 -4.74 -14.63
N ALA A 32 19.78 -5.34 -15.79
CA ALA A 32 20.48 -5.05 -17.05
C ALA A 32 20.23 -3.61 -17.51
N ALA A 33 18.98 -3.17 -17.49
CA ALA A 33 18.62 -1.79 -17.81
C ALA A 33 19.28 -0.78 -16.85
N ALA A 34 19.37 -1.12 -15.56
CA ALA A 34 20.03 -0.31 -14.55
C ALA A 34 21.54 -0.19 -14.80
N ALA A 35 22.20 -1.27 -15.23
CA ALA A 35 23.62 -1.26 -15.58
C ALA A 35 23.90 -0.45 -16.86
N GLU A 36 23.00 -0.51 -17.85
CA GLU A 36 23.17 0.16 -19.15
C GLU A 36 22.83 1.65 -19.09
N HIS A 37 21.70 2.01 -18.50
CA HIS A 37 21.17 3.39 -18.53
C HIS A 37 21.41 4.16 -17.23
N GLY A 38 21.80 3.46 -16.16
CA GLY A 38 21.98 4.03 -14.84
C GLY A 38 20.70 3.97 -14.00
N GLU A 39 20.91 3.82 -12.70
CA GLU A 39 19.86 3.55 -11.71
C GLU A 39 18.80 4.64 -11.55
N ARG A 40 19.15 5.88 -11.91
CA ARG A 40 18.24 7.04 -11.86
C ARG A 40 17.65 7.41 -13.22
N SER A 41 17.92 6.62 -14.26
CA SER A 41 17.41 6.92 -15.59
C SER A 41 15.88 6.81 -15.65
N PRO A 42 15.21 7.63 -16.49
CA PRO A 42 13.75 7.56 -16.66
C PRO A 42 13.25 6.16 -17.02
N VAL A 43 13.95 5.45 -17.90
CA VAL A 43 13.58 4.09 -18.32
C VAL A 43 13.62 3.09 -17.16
N VAL A 44 14.69 3.11 -16.35
CA VAL A 44 14.82 2.22 -15.19
C VAL A 44 13.75 2.50 -14.14
N ARG A 45 13.39 3.78 -13.94
CA ARG A 45 12.31 4.17 -13.02
C ARG A 45 10.94 3.68 -13.49
N ILE A 46 10.65 3.79 -14.79
CA ILE A 46 9.41 3.27 -15.37
C ILE A 46 9.34 1.76 -15.19
N LEU A 47 10.41 1.03 -15.52
CA LEU A 47 10.50 -0.41 -15.33
C LEU A 47 10.34 -0.82 -13.86
N ARG A 48 11.00 -0.11 -12.94
CA ARG A 48 10.92 -0.38 -11.50
C ARG A 48 9.51 -0.15 -10.96
N LYS A 49 8.84 0.92 -11.41
CA LYS A 49 7.42 1.18 -11.07
C LYS A 49 6.52 0.04 -11.56
N GLN A 50 6.69 -0.40 -12.80
CA GLN A 50 5.92 -1.52 -13.34
C GLN A 50 6.19 -2.81 -12.56
N TYR A 51 7.45 -3.11 -12.27
CA TYR A 51 7.85 -4.27 -11.48
C TYR A 51 7.24 -4.26 -10.07
N ALA A 52 7.32 -3.15 -9.35
CA ALA A 52 6.73 -3.00 -8.04
C ALA A 52 5.20 -3.20 -8.07
N SER A 53 4.51 -2.60 -9.06
CA SER A 53 3.07 -2.78 -9.24
C SER A 53 2.70 -4.24 -9.51
N THR A 54 3.39 -4.89 -10.44
CA THR A 54 3.09 -6.29 -10.79
C THR A 54 3.42 -7.24 -9.63
N LEU A 55 4.45 -6.95 -8.84
CA LEU A 55 4.72 -7.69 -7.60
C LEU A 55 3.59 -7.53 -6.57
N MET A 56 2.99 -6.34 -6.44
CA MET A 56 1.83 -6.12 -5.58
C MET A 56 0.63 -6.91 -6.05
N ASP A 57 0.33 -6.87 -7.34
CA ASP A 57 -0.80 -7.59 -7.95
C ASP A 57 -0.65 -9.12 -7.83
N ASP A 58 0.58 -9.64 -7.94
CA ASP A 58 0.91 -11.06 -7.78
C ASP A 58 1.07 -11.48 -6.30
N GLY A 59 0.89 -10.56 -5.34
CA GLY A 59 0.99 -10.83 -3.90
C GLY A 59 2.41 -11.07 -3.38
N GLN A 60 3.44 -10.71 -4.15
CA GLN A 60 4.85 -10.88 -3.80
C GLN A 60 5.40 -9.73 -2.93
N TYR A 61 4.74 -9.47 -1.80
CA TYR A 61 5.00 -8.30 -0.93
C TYR A 61 6.45 -8.16 -0.45
N ARG A 62 7.12 -9.28 -0.14
CA ARG A 62 8.52 -9.28 0.31
C ARG A 62 9.47 -8.73 -0.76
N ARG A 63 9.15 -8.95 -2.05
CA ARG A 63 9.91 -8.41 -3.18
C ARG A 63 9.46 -7.00 -3.55
N ALA A 64 8.17 -6.68 -3.39
CA ALA A 64 7.65 -5.34 -3.70
C ALA A 64 8.18 -4.26 -2.76
N LEU A 65 8.25 -4.55 -1.45
CA LEU A 65 8.62 -3.60 -0.41
C LEU A 65 9.93 -2.82 -0.68
N PRO A 66 11.09 -3.45 -0.99
CA PRO A 66 12.32 -2.71 -1.27
C PRO A 66 12.21 -1.81 -2.51
N GLU A 67 11.44 -2.23 -3.52
CA GLU A 67 11.24 -1.45 -4.74
C GLU A 67 10.37 -0.21 -4.48
N LEU A 68 9.29 -0.37 -3.72
CA LEU A 68 8.41 0.74 -3.30
C LEU A 68 9.15 1.75 -2.44
N ARG A 69 9.96 1.29 -1.46
CA ARG A 69 10.79 2.18 -0.64
C ARG A 69 11.78 2.98 -1.47
N ARG A 70 12.41 2.34 -2.45
CA ARG A 70 13.34 3.01 -3.37
C ARG A 70 12.63 4.06 -4.21
N LEU A 71 11.48 3.73 -4.79
CA LEU A 71 10.66 4.66 -5.58
C LEU A 71 10.16 5.84 -4.74
N ALA A 72 9.76 5.60 -3.48
CA ALA A 72 9.38 6.64 -2.55
C ALA A 72 10.54 7.58 -2.22
N ALA A 73 11.73 7.05 -1.93
CA ALA A 73 12.93 7.83 -1.63
C ALA A 73 13.38 8.67 -2.83
N ASP A 74 13.32 8.12 -4.04
CA ASP A 74 13.61 8.86 -5.27
C ASP A 74 12.62 10.02 -5.47
N ARG A 75 11.32 9.81 -5.19
CA ARG A 75 10.30 10.87 -5.27
C ARG A 75 10.48 11.94 -4.22
N ASP A 76 10.78 11.56 -2.98
CA ASP A 76 11.05 12.49 -1.90
C ASP A 76 12.26 13.38 -2.22
N ALA A 77 13.35 12.80 -2.74
CA ALA A 77 14.53 13.56 -3.14
C ALA A 77 14.28 14.56 -4.30
N GLU A 78 13.28 14.30 -5.16
CA GLU A 78 13.01 15.10 -6.36
C GLU A 78 11.93 16.15 -6.17
N ALA A 79 10.86 15.78 -5.48
CA ALA A 79 9.63 16.57 -5.38
C ALA A 79 9.22 16.82 -3.92
N GLY A 80 9.97 16.29 -2.96
CA GLY A 80 9.73 16.46 -1.53
C GLY A 80 8.73 15.46 -0.94
N PRO A 81 8.54 15.51 0.39
CA PRO A 81 7.83 14.48 1.14
C PRO A 81 6.31 14.48 0.92
N ALA A 82 5.78 15.55 0.31
CA ALA A 82 4.36 15.71 -0.01
C ALA A 82 4.02 15.30 -1.47
N ASP A 83 4.99 14.81 -2.24
CA ASP A 83 4.73 14.34 -3.61
C ASP A 83 3.70 13.20 -3.60
N ALA A 84 2.63 13.36 -4.38
CA ALA A 84 1.51 12.42 -4.38
C ALA A 84 1.93 11.00 -4.80
N GLN A 85 2.87 10.89 -5.75
CA GLN A 85 3.35 9.59 -6.22
C GLN A 85 4.26 8.93 -5.18
N GLY A 86 5.12 9.72 -4.51
CA GLY A 86 5.92 9.27 -3.37
C GLY A 86 5.05 8.78 -2.21
N LEU A 87 4.01 9.53 -1.85
CA LEU A 87 3.04 9.14 -0.82
C LEU A 87 2.31 7.84 -1.16
N GLN A 88 1.92 7.66 -2.43
CA GLN A 88 1.30 6.41 -2.88
C GLN A 88 2.25 5.22 -2.68
N PHE A 89 3.53 5.35 -3.04
CA PHE A 89 4.52 4.27 -2.81
C PHE A 89 4.73 3.97 -1.33
N ARG A 90 4.69 4.98 -0.46
CA ARG A 90 4.78 4.78 0.99
C ARG A 90 3.55 4.08 1.55
N TYR A 91 2.36 4.43 1.07
CA TYR A 91 1.12 3.73 1.40
C TYR A 91 1.19 2.26 0.96
N ASP A 92 1.64 1.98 -0.27
CA ASP A 92 1.80 0.61 -0.77
C ASP A 92 2.87 -0.18 0.00
N ALA A 93 3.93 0.49 0.46
CA ALA A 93 4.91 -0.11 1.37
C ALA A 93 4.29 -0.46 2.72
N GLY A 94 3.40 0.39 3.25
CA GLY A 94 2.58 0.08 4.44
C GLY A 94 1.72 -1.17 4.23
N LEU A 95 1.08 -1.31 3.06
CA LEU A 95 0.32 -2.51 2.69
C LEU A 95 1.22 -3.76 2.66
N CYS A 96 2.42 -3.67 2.08
CA CYS A 96 3.37 -4.79 2.09
C CYS A 96 3.69 -5.22 3.51
N LEU A 97 4.01 -4.27 4.39
CA LEU A 97 4.37 -4.54 5.78
C LEU A 97 3.20 -5.20 6.54
N GLU A 98 1.98 -4.71 6.32
CA GLU A 98 0.76 -5.31 6.87
C GLU A 98 0.63 -6.78 6.44
N GLN A 99 0.78 -7.08 5.14
CA GLN A 99 0.67 -8.45 4.62
C GLN A 99 1.82 -9.37 5.08
N LEU A 100 2.99 -8.79 5.37
CA LEU A 100 4.14 -9.53 5.91
C LEU A 100 4.07 -9.75 7.43
N GLY A 101 3.04 -9.19 8.10
CA GLY A 101 2.91 -9.27 9.56
C GLY A 101 3.85 -8.33 10.32
N GLU A 102 4.50 -7.38 9.64
CA GLU A 102 5.36 -6.36 10.24
C GLU A 102 4.52 -5.20 10.79
N THR A 103 3.60 -5.52 11.72
CA THR A 103 2.52 -4.62 12.16
C THR A 103 3.01 -3.26 12.68
N ALA A 104 4.08 -3.24 13.49
CA ALA A 104 4.62 -1.99 14.03
C ALA A 104 5.17 -1.06 12.93
N ALA A 105 5.82 -1.64 11.90
CA ALA A 105 6.34 -0.89 10.77
C ALA A 105 5.21 -0.40 9.86
N ALA A 106 4.19 -1.23 9.60
CA ALA A 106 3.00 -0.83 8.85
C ALA A 106 2.27 0.34 9.51
N LEU A 107 2.09 0.27 10.84
CA LEU A 107 1.48 1.33 11.64
C LEU A 107 2.26 2.65 11.54
N ALA A 108 3.59 2.58 11.56
CA ALA A 108 4.45 3.76 11.40
C ALA A 108 4.28 4.39 10.00
N GLU A 109 4.27 3.60 8.94
CA GLU A 109 4.06 4.11 7.58
C GLU A 109 2.68 4.76 7.43
N PHE A 110 1.61 4.08 7.84
CA PHE A 110 0.24 4.60 7.74
C PHE A 110 0.05 5.91 8.54
N ARG A 111 0.57 5.98 9.77
CA ARG A 111 0.53 7.22 10.56
C ARG A 111 1.29 8.36 9.90
N ALA A 112 2.41 8.06 9.26
CA ALA A 112 3.23 9.07 8.60
C ALA A 112 2.63 9.58 7.29
N VAL A 113 1.83 8.78 6.57
CA VAL A 113 1.17 9.23 5.33
C VAL A 113 -0.20 9.87 5.56
N LEU A 114 -0.90 9.52 6.66
CA LEU A 114 -2.28 9.99 6.93
C LEU A 114 -2.46 11.52 6.82
N PRO A 115 -1.57 12.39 7.36
CA PRO A 115 -1.77 13.84 7.31
C PRO A 115 -1.79 14.42 5.88
N TYR A 116 -1.23 13.71 4.91
CA TYR A 116 -1.19 14.16 3.52
C TYR A 116 -2.47 13.84 2.74
N TYR A 117 -3.35 13.02 3.31
CA TYR A 117 -4.60 12.60 2.68
C TYR A 117 -5.85 13.29 3.25
N GLU A 118 -5.69 14.38 4.02
CA GLU A 118 -6.83 15.12 4.57
C GLU A 118 -7.81 15.63 3.49
N GLY A 119 -7.32 15.91 2.28
CA GLY A 119 -8.14 16.30 1.12
C GLY A 119 -8.75 15.12 0.34
N ASP A 120 -8.30 13.88 0.58
CA ASP A 120 -8.84 12.65 -0.01
C ASP A 120 -9.52 11.82 1.08
N GLN A 121 -10.80 12.12 1.30
CA GLN A 121 -11.59 11.51 2.37
C GLN A 121 -11.62 9.98 2.29
N ALA A 122 -11.69 9.41 1.08
CA ALA A 122 -11.72 7.97 0.89
C ALA A 122 -10.40 7.33 1.34
N ARG A 123 -9.27 7.92 0.95
CA ARG A 123 -7.95 7.44 1.37
C ARG A 123 -7.72 7.61 2.87
N ALA A 124 -8.11 8.76 3.43
CA ALA A 124 -7.99 9.00 4.86
C ALA A 124 -8.79 7.98 5.68
N PHE A 125 -9.99 7.62 5.23
CA PHE A 125 -10.81 6.60 5.89
C PHE A 125 -10.21 5.20 5.81
N ASP A 126 -9.69 4.78 4.65
CA ASP A 126 -8.98 3.50 4.53
C ASP A 126 -7.76 3.44 5.47
N ILE A 127 -6.91 4.47 5.47
CA ILE A 127 -5.71 4.52 6.32
C ILE A 127 -6.09 4.48 7.80
N ARG A 128 -7.12 5.22 8.21
CA ARG A 128 -7.63 5.20 9.60
C ARG A 128 -8.17 3.83 9.99
N GLN A 129 -8.87 3.15 9.09
CA GLN A 129 -9.37 1.80 9.33
C GLN A 129 -8.21 0.83 9.55
N ARG A 130 -7.19 0.86 8.68
CA ARG A 130 -5.99 0.03 8.80
C ARG A 130 -5.28 0.27 10.12
N ILE A 131 -5.00 1.53 10.45
CA ILE A 131 -4.39 1.90 11.75
C ILE A 131 -5.17 1.28 12.91
N ALA A 132 -6.50 1.42 12.91
CA ALA A 132 -7.33 0.93 14.00
C ALA A 132 -7.31 -0.61 14.10
N LEU A 133 -7.33 -1.31 12.97
CA LEU A 133 -7.24 -2.78 12.94
C LEU A 133 -5.86 -3.27 13.39
N LEU A 134 -4.78 -2.61 12.97
CA LEU A 134 -3.42 -2.94 13.41
C LEU A 134 -3.24 -2.73 14.92
N LEU A 135 -3.82 -1.67 15.49
CA LEU A 135 -3.83 -1.44 16.94
C LEU A 135 -4.53 -2.58 17.69
N VAL A 136 -5.67 -3.06 17.18
CA VAL A 136 -6.36 -4.20 17.79
C VAL A 136 -5.51 -5.47 17.68
N ALA A 137 -4.82 -5.68 16.56
CA ALA A 137 -3.95 -6.83 16.35
C ALA A 137 -2.71 -6.84 17.26
N THR A 138 -2.19 -5.66 17.65
CA THR A 138 -1.06 -5.52 18.59
C THR A 138 -1.46 -5.54 20.06
N GLY A 139 -2.75 -5.72 20.37
CA GLY A 139 -3.27 -5.73 21.73
C GLY A 139 -3.63 -4.35 22.29
N GLU A 140 -3.45 -3.27 21.52
CA GLU A 140 -3.91 -1.92 21.86
C GLU A 140 -5.43 -1.77 21.62
N HIS A 141 -6.22 -2.68 22.22
CA HIS A 141 -7.66 -2.83 21.97
C HIS A 141 -8.44 -1.54 22.22
N THR A 142 -8.18 -0.83 23.32
CA THR A 142 -8.85 0.44 23.65
C THR A 142 -8.60 1.48 22.58
N ALA A 143 -7.34 1.69 22.19
CA ALA A 143 -6.97 2.69 21.19
C ALA A 143 -7.56 2.34 19.82
N GLY A 144 -7.50 1.07 19.41
CA GLY A 144 -8.09 0.61 18.16
C GLY A 144 -9.62 0.75 18.13
N GLN A 145 -10.30 0.40 19.22
CA GLN A 145 -11.75 0.55 19.34
C GLN A 145 -12.18 2.03 19.28
N GLU A 146 -11.49 2.92 19.98
CA GLU A 146 -11.77 4.36 19.90
C GLU A 146 -11.62 4.90 18.48
N GLN A 147 -10.57 4.48 17.76
CA GLN A 147 -10.34 4.90 16.38
C GLN A 147 -11.44 4.39 15.45
N LEU A 148 -11.87 3.14 15.59
CA LEU A 148 -12.99 2.58 14.83
C LEU A 148 -14.31 3.32 15.11
N GLN A 149 -14.57 3.69 16.37
CA GLN A 149 -15.77 4.47 16.73
C GLN A 149 -15.78 5.87 16.11
N ARG A 150 -14.64 6.58 16.17
CA ARG A 150 -14.49 7.88 15.51
C ARG A 150 -14.66 7.77 13.99
N LEU A 151 -14.07 6.74 13.39
CA LEU A 151 -14.20 6.50 11.95
C LEU A 151 -15.64 6.16 11.55
N LEU A 152 -16.35 5.36 12.34
CA LEU A 152 -17.76 5.06 12.11
C LEU A 152 -18.59 6.35 12.11
N PHE A 153 -18.42 7.21 13.13
CA PHE A 153 -19.13 8.49 13.19
C PHE A 153 -18.88 9.36 11.95
N ASP A 154 -17.62 9.49 11.53
CA ASP A 154 -17.25 10.32 10.38
C ASP A 154 -17.79 9.74 9.05
N THR A 155 -17.76 8.42 8.88
CA THR A 155 -18.24 7.73 7.68
C THR A 155 -19.78 7.74 7.58
N GLU A 156 -20.49 7.60 8.71
CA GLU A 156 -21.95 7.76 8.75
C GLU A 156 -22.37 9.19 8.41
N ARG A 157 -21.61 10.19 8.89
CA ARG A 157 -21.85 11.60 8.53
C ARG A 157 -21.60 11.87 7.04
N ALA A 158 -20.60 11.22 6.45
CA ALA A 158 -20.23 11.43 5.05
C ALA A 158 -21.15 10.71 4.05
N PHE A 159 -21.52 9.45 4.33
CA PHE A 159 -22.20 8.58 3.37
C PHE A 159 -23.59 8.11 3.81
N GLY A 160 -23.96 8.38 5.06
CA GLY A 160 -25.17 7.83 5.68
C GLY A 160 -24.97 6.44 6.28
N PRO A 161 -25.86 6.02 7.19
CA PRO A 161 -25.68 4.80 7.97
C PRO A 161 -25.79 3.51 7.14
N TYR A 162 -26.50 3.51 6.01
CA TYR A 162 -26.70 2.30 5.20
C TYR A 162 -25.61 2.07 4.14
N HIS A 163 -24.61 2.96 4.05
CA HIS A 163 -23.48 2.76 3.16
C HIS A 163 -22.65 1.53 3.61
N PRO A 164 -22.06 0.75 2.67
CA PRO A 164 -21.29 -0.46 3.02
C PRO A 164 -20.18 -0.21 4.05
N LEU A 165 -19.41 0.88 3.90
CA LEU A 165 -18.29 1.19 4.79
C LEU A 165 -18.71 1.33 6.28
N PRO A 166 -19.64 2.22 6.69
CA PRO A 166 -20.07 2.30 8.09
C PRO A 166 -20.78 1.02 8.57
N ALA A 167 -21.48 0.30 7.68
CA ALA A 167 -22.07 -0.99 8.04
C ALA A 167 -20.99 -2.03 8.42
N ASP A 168 -19.88 -2.07 7.69
CA ASP A 168 -18.74 -2.94 7.98
C ASP A 168 -18.04 -2.57 9.28
N LEU A 169 -17.84 -1.27 9.52
CA LEU A 169 -17.25 -0.78 10.77
C LEU A 169 -18.09 -1.16 12.00
N ARG A 170 -19.44 -1.10 11.91
CA ARG A 170 -20.33 -1.59 12.97
C ARG A 170 -20.15 -3.07 13.24
N ARG A 171 -20.05 -3.90 12.19
CA ARG A 171 -19.81 -5.35 12.34
C ARG A 171 -18.49 -5.64 13.03
N VAL A 172 -17.42 -4.93 12.66
CA VAL A 172 -16.09 -5.06 13.30
C VAL A 172 -16.16 -4.69 14.79
N LEU A 173 -16.79 -3.56 15.12
CA LEU A 173 -16.95 -3.11 16.51
C LEU A 173 -17.80 -4.09 17.34
N GLU A 174 -18.89 -4.60 16.79
CA GLU A 174 -19.73 -5.61 17.45
C GLU A 174 -18.95 -6.91 17.71
N HIS A 175 -18.15 -7.35 16.73
CA HIS A 175 -17.30 -8.53 16.89
C HIS A 175 -16.27 -8.34 18.00
N GLN A 176 -15.58 -7.20 18.04
CA GLN A 176 -14.61 -6.88 19.09
C GLN A 176 -15.26 -6.83 20.47
N ARG A 177 -16.48 -6.29 20.60
CA ARG A 177 -17.23 -6.29 21.88
C ARG A 177 -17.54 -7.69 22.39
N ARG A 178 -17.80 -8.65 21.48
CA ARG A 178 -18.04 -10.05 21.83
C ARG A 178 -16.75 -10.79 22.23
N LEU A 179 -15.61 -10.33 21.71
CA LEU A 179 -14.28 -10.86 22.03
C LEU A 179 -13.59 -10.15 23.20
N GLY A 180 -14.21 -9.09 23.76
CA GLY A 180 -13.72 -8.36 24.94
C GLY A 180 -13.41 -9.29 26.10
N PRO A 181 -12.46 -8.91 26.98
CA PRO A 181 -11.56 -9.84 27.65
C PRO A 181 -12.32 -10.91 28.44
N ARG A 182 -11.97 -12.18 28.19
CA ARG A 182 -12.06 -13.17 29.28
C ARG A 182 -11.03 -12.72 30.31
N SER A 183 -11.53 -12.52 31.52
CA SER A 183 -10.88 -12.05 32.75
C SER A 183 -9.40 -12.37 32.89
#